data_AF-A0A1F6LJI8-F1
#
_entry.id   AF-A0A1F6LJI8-F1
#
_cell.length_a   1.000
_cell.length_b   1.000
_cell.length_c   1.000
_cell.angle_alpha   90.00
_cell.angle_beta   90.00
_cell.angle_gamma   90.00
#
_symmetry.space_group_name_H-M   'P 1'
#
loop_
_entity.id
_entity.type
_entity.pdbx_description
1 polymer ?
#
loop_
_entity_poly.entity_id
_entity_poly.type
_entity_poly.pdbx_seq_one_letter_code
_entity_poly.pdbx_strand_id
1 'polypeptide(L)'
;MSKQLKNIISITPAIFSSFFLFFITKYQSRLVFFILVPLWIFLIVFFEWRIRKINKKKQTLLPIILITIFSFLSLVSIVEWPFLKPFFTFLIGFVVLLLFQALFSEDSFLQIEQKPYRRIMVVIWSFDAFAIISTIFALSLFFPDIPFWLLAIFGGVVFSAISIMIWKMYFQLVRKQWLIWAFLIGFLMIELIWVMHFLPFGYLVSGFFLTWLWYILQLLTRFHFSPNGVIWKKQIWFLGINTIMFIILILFFVRWV
;
A
#
# COMPACT_ATOMS: atom_id res chain seq x y z
N MET A 1 4.25 8.82 29.36
CA MET A 1 4.45 7.37 29.12
C MET A 1 5.94 7.12 28.88
N SER A 2 6.58 6.21 29.63
CA SER A 2 8.02 5.93 29.48
C SER A 2 8.33 5.37 28.07
N LYS A 3 9.54 5.60 27.56
CA LYS A 3 9.98 5.10 26.24
C LYS A 3 9.88 3.57 26.15
N GLN A 4 10.18 2.87 27.25
CA GLN A 4 10.05 1.41 27.35
C GLN A 4 8.60 0.96 27.17
N LEU A 5 7.65 1.61 27.84
CA LEU A 5 6.23 1.25 27.74
C LEU A 5 5.66 1.51 26.32
N LYS A 6 6.14 2.56 25.63
CA LYS A 6 5.80 2.81 24.20
C LYS A 6 6.27 1.66 23.30
N ASN A 7 7.52 1.22 23.49
CA ASN A 7 8.09 0.13 22.70
C ASN A 7 7.31 -1.17 22.91
N ILE A 8 7.03 -1.53 24.17
CA ILE A 8 6.27 -2.75 24.49
C ILE A 8 4.90 -2.72 23.81
N ILE A 9 4.16 -1.62 23.94
CA ILE A 9 2.82 -1.48 23.34
C ILE A 9 2.89 -1.56 21.79
N SER A 10 3.96 -1.09 21.15
CA SER A 10 4.11 -1.21 19.70
C SER A 10 4.52 -2.60 19.23
N ILE A 11 5.26 -3.36 20.05
CA ILE A 11 5.74 -4.70 19.73
C ILE A 11 4.61 -5.73 19.80
N THR A 12 3.69 -5.58 20.76
CA THR A 12 2.55 -6.49 20.93
C THR A 12 1.70 -6.68 19.66
N PRO A 13 1.15 -5.64 19.00
CA PRO A 13 0.38 -5.80 17.76
C PRO A 13 1.22 -6.29 16.57
N ALA A 14 2.52 -5.99 16.56
CA ALA A 14 3.45 -6.50 15.56
C ALA A 14 3.60 -8.02 15.64
N ILE A 15 3.87 -8.55 16.85
CA ILE A 15 3.96 -9.99 17.10
C ILE A 15 2.64 -10.67 16.76
N PHE A 16 1.51 -10.09 17.20
CA PHE A 16 0.20 -10.64 16.86
C PHE A 16 -0.02 -10.71 15.34
N SER A 17 0.35 -9.67 14.60
CA SER A 17 0.17 -9.64 13.14
C SER A 17 0.97 -10.72 12.42
N SER A 18 2.25 -10.91 12.80
CA SER A 18 3.05 -12.03 12.29
C SER A 18 2.48 -13.38 12.70
N PHE A 19 2.01 -13.51 13.95
CA PHE A 19 1.42 -14.74 14.47
C PHE A 19 0.14 -15.11 13.70
N PHE A 20 -0.81 -14.19 13.54
CA PHE A 20 -2.05 -14.46 12.80
C PHE A 20 -1.77 -14.87 11.35
N LEU A 21 -0.90 -14.15 10.65
CA LEU A 21 -0.56 -14.49 9.27
C LEU A 21 0.19 -15.84 9.17
N PHE A 22 1.05 -16.16 10.14
CA PHE A 22 1.70 -17.47 10.23
C PHE A 22 0.67 -18.62 10.38
N PHE A 23 -0.30 -18.46 11.27
CA PHE A 23 -1.31 -19.52 11.48
C PHE A 23 -2.24 -19.67 10.27
N ILE A 24 -2.66 -18.56 9.64
CA ILE A 24 -3.46 -18.58 8.42
C ILE A 24 -2.70 -19.29 7.28
N THR A 25 -1.41 -19.04 7.14
CA THR A 25 -0.59 -19.66 6.08
C THR A 25 -0.29 -21.13 6.34
N LYS A 26 -0.05 -21.50 7.61
CA LYS A 26 0.25 -22.87 8.01
C LYS A 26 -0.98 -23.77 7.97
N TYR A 27 -2.13 -23.26 8.42
CA TYR A 27 -3.39 -23.99 8.51
C TYR A 27 -4.41 -23.40 7.53
N GLN A 28 -4.38 -23.86 6.28
CA GLN A 28 -5.24 -23.40 5.18
C GLN A 28 -6.67 -23.96 5.29
N SER A 29 -7.31 -23.79 6.44
CA SER A 29 -8.70 -24.18 6.69
C SER A 29 -9.61 -22.96 6.65
N ARG A 30 -10.81 -23.12 6.05
CA ARG A 30 -11.84 -22.07 6.00
C ARG A 30 -12.19 -21.55 7.39
N LEU A 31 -12.33 -22.45 8.37
CA LEU A 31 -12.67 -22.09 9.75
C LEU A 31 -11.57 -21.24 10.39
N VAL A 32 -10.30 -21.62 10.18
CA VAL A 32 -9.15 -20.87 10.68
C VAL A 32 -9.15 -19.46 10.11
N PHE A 33 -9.38 -19.32 8.80
CA PHE A 33 -9.45 -18.01 8.15
C PHE A 33 -10.58 -17.13 8.72
N PHE A 34 -11.81 -17.66 8.79
CA PHE A 34 -12.98 -16.89 9.25
C PHE A 34 -12.95 -16.56 10.75
N ILE A 35 -12.21 -17.31 11.57
CA ILE A 35 -12.03 -17.00 12.99
C ILE A 35 -10.87 -16.03 13.21
N LEU A 36 -9.70 -16.30 12.60
CA LEU A 36 -8.49 -15.54 12.87
C LEU A 36 -8.50 -14.15 12.25
N VAL A 37 -9.07 -13.97 11.05
CA VAL A 37 -9.08 -12.65 10.38
C VAL A 37 -9.91 -11.61 11.17
N PRO A 38 -11.17 -11.89 11.57
CA PRO A 38 -11.93 -10.95 12.39
C PRO A 38 -11.30 -10.71 13.76
N LEU A 39 -10.75 -11.74 14.39
CA LEU A 39 -10.04 -11.61 15.67
C LEU A 39 -8.82 -10.70 15.54
N TRP A 40 -8.04 -10.88 14.47
CA TRP A 40 -6.86 -10.05 14.18
C TRP A 40 -7.26 -8.59 13.93
N ILE A 41 -8.26 -8.34 13.08
CA ILE A 41 -8.78 -6.98 12.82
C ILE A 41 -9.29 -6.35 14.12
N PHE A 42 -10.07 -7.09 14.92
CA PHE A 42 -10.60 -6.61 16.20
C PHE A 42 -9.48 -6.18 17.15
N LEU A 43 -8.44 -7.01 17.32
CA LEU A 43 -7.31 -6.67 18.18
C LEU A 43 -6.60 -5.41 17.69
N ILE A 44 -6.33 -5.30 16.39
CA ILE A 44 -5.65 -4.13 15.82
C ILE A 44 -6.46 -2.84 16.01
N VAL A 45 -7.77 -2.89 15.72
CA VAL A 45 -8.69 -1.76 15.94
C VAL A 45 -8.72 -1.38 17.42
N PHE A 46 -8.79 -2.37 18.31
CA PHE A 46 -8.78 -2.14 19.76
C PHE A 46 -7.48 -1.48 20.24
N PHE A 47 -6.32 -1.97 19.79
CA PHE A 47 -5.02 -1.39 20.16
C PHE A 47 -4.87 0.05 19.63
N GLU A 48 -5.22 0.32 18.37
CA GLU A 48 -5.16 1.67 17.80
C GLU A 48 -6.08 2.62 18.57
N TRP A 49 -7.32 2.20 18.84
CA TRP A 49 -8.30 3.01 19.56
C TRP A 49 -7.81 3.35 20.99
N ARG A 50 -7.28 2.36 21.70
CA ARG A 50 -6.72 2.54 23.06
C ARG A 50 -5.55 3.51 23.06
N ILE A 51 -4.58 3.35 22.16
CA ILE A 51 -3.40 4.22 22.08
C ILE A 51 -3.81 5.65 21.71
N ARG A 52 -4.73 5.81 20.75
CA ARG A 52 -5.25 7.11 20.34
C ARG A 52 -5.94 7.83 21.50
N LYS A 53 -6.76 7.11 22.28
CA LYS A 53 -7.45 7.66 23.46
C LYS A 53 -6.47 8.11 24.54
N ILE A 54 -5.40 7.35 24.79
CA ILE A 54 -4.37 7.69 25.78
C ILE A 54 -3.56 8.92 25.34
N ASN A 55 -3.15 8.99 24.07
CA ASN A 55 -2.30 10.07 23.56
C ASN A 55 -3.09 11.29 23.06
N LYS A 56 -4.43 11.30 23.13
CA LYS A 56 -5.32 12.37 22.65
C LYS A 56 -5.07 12.78 21.18
N LYS A 57 -4.61 11.84 20.34
CA LYS A 57 -4.29 12.12 18.94
C LYS A 57 -5.54 12.35 18.10
N LYS A 58 -5.51 13.39 17.25
CA LYS A 58 -6.59 13.71 16.31
C LYS A 58 -6.56 12.90 15.02
N GLN A 59 -5.39 12.43 14.61
CA GLN A 59 -5.21 11.72 13.34
C GLN A 59 -5.22 10.21 13.54
N THR A 60 -5.94 9.50 12.68
CA THR A 60 -6.10 8.04 12.74
C THR A 60 -5.20 7.37 11.71
N LEU A 61 -4.32 6.45 12.15
CA LEU A 61 -3.54 5.58 11.25
C LEU A 61 -4.28 4.27 10.93
N LEU A 62 -5.50 4.11 11.43
CA LEU A 62 -6.31 2.92 11.20
C LEU A 62 -6.46 2.56 9.70
N PRO A 63 -6.72 3.51 8.76
CA PRO A 63 -6.89 3.15 7.36
C PRO A 63 -5.67 2.50 6.73
N ILE A 64 -4.46 3.01 7.00
CA ILE A 64 -3.23 2.42 6.47
C ILE A 64 -3.00 1.05 7.08
N ILE A 65 -3.18 0.88 8.40
CA ILE A 65 -2.97 -0.42 9.06
C ILE A 65 -3.92 -1.49 8.50
N LEU A 66 -5.20 -1.17 8.32
CA LEU A 66 -6.18 -2.11 7.77
C LEU A 66 -5.87 -2.48 6.32
N ILE A 67 -5.50 -1.48 5.50
CA ILE A 67 -5.12 -1.72 4.10
C ILE A 67 -3.84 -2.56 4.03
N THR A 68 -2.85 -2.31 4.89
CA THR A 68 -1.64 -3.12 4.98
C THR A 68 -1.96 -4.56 5.36
N ILE A 69 -2.81 -4.79 6.37
CA ILE A 69 -3.24 -6.14 6.76
C ILE A 69 -3.89 -6.87 5.57
N PHE A 70 -4.83 -6.22 4.91
CA PHE A 70 -5.50 -6.78 3.74
C PHE A 70 -4.52 -7.05 2.59
N SER A 71 -3.59 -6.12 2.35
CA SER A 71 -2.56 -6.21 1.31
C SER A 71 -1.64 -7.41 1.54
N PHE A 72 -1.08 -7.57 2.74
CA PHE A 72 -0.23 -8.71 3.06
C PHE A 72 -1.00 -10.04 3.02
N LEU A 73 -2.24 -10.07 3.52
CA LEU A 73 -3.08 -11.26 3.43
C LEU A 73 -3.35 -11.66 1.98
N SER A 74 -3.64 -10.67 1.13
CA SER A 74 -3.87 -10.88 -0.30
C SER A 74 -2.63 -11.39 -1.03
N LEU A 75 -1.47 -10.75 -0.80
CA LEU A 75 -0.19 -11.13 -1.40
C LEU A 75 0.25 -12.53 -0.98
N VAL A 76 0.15 -12.85 0.31
CA VAL A 76 0.58 -14.16 0.83
C VAL A 76 -0.35 -15.29 0.37
N SER A 77 -1.61 -14.97 0.03
CA SER A 77 -2.55 -15.94 -0.54
C SER A 77 -2.20 -16.32 -1.97
N ILE A 78 -1.60 -15.41 -2.75
CA ILE A 78 -1.22 -15.66 -4.16
C ILE A 78 0.22 -16.15 -4.32
N VAL A 79 1.12 -15.86 -3.37
CA VAL A 79 2.53 -16.28 -3.45
C VAL A 79 2.66 -17.76 -3.11
N GLU A 80 3.17 -18.55 -4.05
CA GLU A 80 3.36 -20.00 -3.84
C GLU A 80 4.73 -20.35 -3.26
N TRP A 81 5.74 -19.50 -3.47
CA TRP A 81 7.13 -19.84 -3.13
C TRP A 81 7.33 -20.00 -1.61
N PRO A 82 7.70 -21.20 -1.09
CA PRO A 82 7.81 -21.47 0.34
C PRO A 82 8.74 -20.54 1.12
N PHE A 83 9.77 -19.98 0.49
CA PHE A 83 10.69 -19.05 1.16
C PHE A 83 10.11 -17.64 1.32
N LEU A 84 9.22 -17.20 0.41
CA LEU A 84 8.64 -15.87 0.47
C LEU A 84 7.52 -15.75 1.50
N LYS A 85 6.75 -16.82 1.75
CA LYS A 85 5.68 -16.82 2.77
C LYS A 85 6.17 -16.44 4.17
N PRO A 86 7.21 -17.09 4.75
CA PRO A 86 7.72 -16.70 6.07
C PRO A 86 8.36 -15.32 6.05
N PHE A 87 9.01 -14.93 4.94
CA PHE A 87 9.54 -13.58 4.77
C PHE A 87 8.42 -12.51 4.87
N PHE A 88 7.32 -12.65 4.14
CA PHE A 88 6.19 -11.72 4.23
C PHE A 88 5.48 -11.78 5.59
N THR A 89 5.46 -12.94 6.23
CA THR A 89 4.92 -13.13 7.58
C THR A 89 5.74 -12.38 8.64
N PHE A 90 7.06 -12.34 8.49
CA PHE A 90 7.91 -11.50 9.32
C PHE A 90 7.76 -10.01 8.95
N LEU A 91 7.74 -9.71 7.66
CA LEU A 91 7.70 -8.34 7.14
C LEU A 91 6.44 -7.60 7.61
N ILE A 92 5.27 -8.24 7.62
CA ILE A 92 4.06 -7.59 8.13
C ILE A 92 4.19 -7.19 9.61
N GLY A 93 4.80 -8.04 10.45
CA GLY A 93 5.05 -7.69 11.85
C GLY A 93 5.96 -6.48 11.96
N PHE A 94 7.02 -6.44 11.16
CA PHE A 94 7.93 -5.29 11.10
C PHE A 94 7.22 -4.01 10.62
N VAL A 95 6.38 -4.09 9.58
CA VAL A 95 5.62 -2.93 9.09
C VAL A 95 4.60 -2.46 10.13
N VAL A 96 3.86 -3.37 10.76
CA VAL A 96 2.92 -3.04 11.84
C VAL A 96 3.65 -2.42 13.03
N LEU A 97 4.84 -2.90 13.39
CA LEU A 97 5.68 -2.27 14.41
C LEU A 97 5.94 -0.79 14.08
N LEU A 98 6.38 -0.51 12.84
CA LEU A 98 6.63 0.86 12.39
C LEU A 98 5.35 1.72 12.43
N LEU A 99 4.21 1.17 12.00
CA LEU A 99 2.90 1.85 12.00
C LEU A 99 2.32 2.07 13.41
N PHE A 100 2.71 1.28 14.40
CA PHE A 100 2.35 1.52 15.80
C PHE A 100 3.34 2.45 16.50
N GLN A 101 4.63 2.41 16.18
CA GLN A 101 5.60 3.41 16.66
C GLN A 101 5.27 4.82 16.17
N ALA A 102 4.83 4.92 14.93
CA ALA A 102 4.17 6.07 14.33
C ALA A 102 3.04 6.69 15.17
N LEU A 103 2.25 5.88 15.88
CA LEU A 103 1.19 6.40 16.75
C LEU A 103 1.75 7.14 17.98
N PHE A 104 3.05 7.05 18.25
CA PHE A 104 3.70 7.75 19.36
C PHE A 104 4.58 8.94 18.94
N SER A 105 4.75 9.21 17.63
CA SER A 105 5.45 10.41 17.13
C SER A 105 4.58 11.68 17.22
N GLU A 106 5.16 12.86 17.06
CA GLU A 106 4.42 14.13 17.18
C GLU A 106 3.35 14.32 16.09
N ASP A 107 2.29 15.07 16.41
CA ASP A 107 1.06 15.16 15.62
C ASP A 107 1.18 15.92 14.28
N SER A 108 2.30 16.60 14.01
CA SER A 108 2.41 17.44 12.81
C SER A 108 3.32 16.83 11.73
N PHE A 109 2.69 16.14 10.78
CA PHE A 109 3.36 15.63 9.56
C PHE A 109 3.99 16.70 8.66
N LEU A 110 3.82 18.01 8.96
CA LEU A 110 4.36 19.10 8.15
C LEU A 110 5.75 19.58 8.58
N GLN A 111 6.23 19.16 9.75
CA GLN A 111 7.59 19.50 10.18
C GLN A 111 8.64 18.83 9.28
N ILE A 112 9.76 19.53 9.09
CA ILE A 112 10.89 19.07 8.27
C ILE A 112 11.47 17.76 8.84
N GLU A 113 11.50 17.63 10.17
CA GLU A 113 12.02 16.48 10.91
C GLU A 113 11.27 15.18 10.60
N GLN A 114 10.00 15.26 10.20
CA GLN A 114 9.19 14.09 9.87
C GLN A 114 9.35 13.62 8.41
N LYS A 115 10.29 14.18 7.65
CA LYS A 115 10.55 13.78 6.25
C LYS A 115 10.90 12.29 6.08
N PRO A 116 11.74 11.66 6.90
CA PRO A 116 12.03 10.23 6.80
C PRO A 116 10.77 9.40 7.01
N TYR A 117 9.96 9.78 8.00
CA TYR A 117 8.71 9.12 8.33
C TYR A 117 7.71 9.14 7.16
N ARG A 118 7.50 10.32 6.54
CA ARG A 118 6.62 10.43 5.35
C ARG A 118 7.08 9.52 4.21
N ARG A 119 8.40 9.35 4.04
CA ARG A 119 8.95 8.45 3.01
C ARG A 119 8.65 6.98 3.32
N ILE A 120 8.78 6.56 4.58
CA ILE A 120 8.42 5.21 5.01
C ILE A 120 6.93 4.96 4.75
N MET A 121 6.05 5.91 5.10
CA MET A 121 4.61 5.76 4.85
C MET A 121 4.29 5.65 3.35
N VAL A 122 4.96 6.42 2.50
CA VAL A 122 4.80 6.29 1.03
C VAL A 122 5.26 4.92 0.54
N VAL A 123 6.35 4.38 1.08
CA VAL A 123 6.83 3.03 0.74
C VAL A 123 5.79 1.97 1.14
N ILE A 124 5.23 2.05 2.35
CA ILE A 124 4.18 1.14 2.82
C ILE A 124 2.95 1.22 1.92
N TRP A 125 2.45 2.42 1.64
CA TRP A 125 1.33 2.62 0.71
C TRP A 125 1.59 2.08 -0.69
N SER A 126 2.82 2.23 -1.19
CA SER A 126 3.19 1.72 -2.51
C SER A 126 3.25 0.20 -2.54
N PHE A 127 3.74 -0.42 -1.45
CA PHE A 127 3.71 -1.87 -1.29
C PHE A 127 2.27 -2.40 -1.18
N ASP A 128 1.41 -1.72 -0.44
CA ASP A 128 0.00 -2.07 -0.32
C ASP A 128 -0.71 -2.00 -1.68
N ALA A 129 -0.47 -0.92 -2.42
CA ALA A 129 -0.99 -0.77 -3.78
C ALA A 129 -0.54 -1.93 -4.68
N PHE A 130 0.75 -2.29 -4.65
CA PHE A 130 1.32 -3.43 -5.36
C PHE A 130 0.65 -4.77 -5.01
N ALA A 131 0.49 -5.07 -3.73
CA ALA A 131 -0.13 -6.30 -3.28
C ALA A 131 -1.60 -6.43 -3.72
N ILE A 132 -2.37 -5.34 -3.58
CA ILE A 132 -3.77 -5.32 -4.00
C ILE A 132 -3.90 -5.49 -5.51
N ILE A 133 -3.12 -4.75 -6.30
CA ILE A 133 -3.22 -4.85 -7.75
C ILE A 133 -2.76 -6.22 -8.28
N SER A 134 -1.71 -6.79 -7.68
CA SER A 134 -1.27 -8.16 -8.01
C SER A 134 -2.38 -9.17 -7.72
N THR A 135 -3.11 -8.97 -6.62
CA THR A 135 -4.27 -9.79 -6.27
C THR A 135 -5.42 -9.61 -7.26
N ILE A 136 -5.68 -8.40 -7.74
CA ILE A 136 -6.70 -8.15 -8.76
C ILE A 136 -6.42 -8.96 -10.04
N PHE A 137 -5.18 -8.98 -10.54
CA PHE A 137 -4.80 -9.80 -11.69
C PHE A 137 -4.84 -11.30 -11.39
N ALA A 138 -4.48 -11.71 -10.16
CA ALA A 138 -4.62 -13.11 -9.76
C ALA A 138 -6.09 -13.53 -9.70
N LEU A 139 -6.98 -12.68 -9.19
CA LEU A 139 -8.42 -12.96 -9.12
C LEU A 139 -9.03 -13.12 -10.52
N SER A 140 -8.64 -12.29 -11.48
CA SER A 140 -9.14 -12.43 -12.86
C SER A 140 -8.62 -13.71 -13.53
N LEU A 141 -7.43 -14.17 -13.17
CA LEU A 141 -6.87 -15.42 -13.67
C LEU A 141 -7.53 -16.66 -13.04
N PHE A 142 -7.74 -16.66 -11.72
CA PHE A 142 -8.26 -17.81 -10.98
C PHE A 142 -9.79 -17.89 -10.91
N PHE A 143 -10.50 -16.78 -11.10
CA PHE A 143 -11.96 -16.71 -11.04
C PHE A 143 -12.52 -16.02 -12.30
N PRO A 144 -12.61 -16.74 -13.42
CA PRO A 144 -13.06 -16.20 -14.71
C PRO A 144 -14.48 -15.62 -14.68
N ASP A 145 -15.32 -16.09 -13.75
CA ASP A 145 -16.70 -15.63 -13.58
C ASP A 145 -16.78 -14.18 -13.07
N ILE A 146 -15.70 -13.65 -12.48
CA ILE A 146 -15.69 -12.27 -11.98
C ILE A 146 -15.40 -11.33 -13.17
N PRO A 147 -16.32 -10.40 -13.49
CA PRO A 147 -16.12 -9.49 -14.60
C PRO A 147 -14.90 -8.59 -14.37
N PHE A 148 -13.95 -8.60 -15.31
CA PHE A 148 -12.71 -7.85 -15.17
C PHE A 148 -12.90 -6.34 -15.04
N TRP A 149 -13.93 -5.77 -15.69
CA TRP A 149 -14.23 -4.33 -15.58
C TRP A 149 -14.52 -3.91 -14.14
N LEU A 150 -15.16 -4.77 -13.35
CA LEU A 150 -15.46 -4.50 -11.95
C LEU A 150 -14.18 -4.46 -11.13
N LEU A 151 -13.26 -5.40 -11.39
CA LEU A 151 -11.95 -5.46 -10.76
C LEU A 151 -11.08 -4.24 -11.13
N ALA A 152 -11.14 -3.79 -12.38
CA ALA A 152 -10.44 -2.59 -12.85
C ALA A 152 -10.95 -1.33 -12.16
N ILE A 153 -12.28 -1.15 -12.07
CA ILE A 153 -12.90 -0.04 -11.32
C ILE A 153 -12.46 -0.08 -9.86
N PHE A 154 -12.53 -1.24 -9.21
CA PHE A 154 -12.08 -1.41 -7.83
C PHE A 154 -10.61 -1.00 -7.65
N GLY A 155 -9.72 -1.46 -8.54
CA GLY A 155 -8.31 -1.09 -8.54
C GLY A 155 -8.10 0.43 -8.67
N GLY A 156 -8.79 1.08 -9.62
CA GLY A 156 -8.73 2.52 -9.80
C GLY A 156 -9.18 3.30 -8.56
N VAL A 157 -10.26 2.87 -7.91
CA VAL A 157 -10.73 3.46 -6.65
C VAL A 157 -9.67 3.30 -5.55
N VAL A 158 -9.07 2.12 -5.39
CA VAL A 158 -8.00 1.89 -4.41
C VAL A 158 -6.82 2.82 -4.67
N PHE A 159 -6.29 2.88 -5.89
CA PHE A 159 -5.16 3.75 -6.23
C PHE A 159 -5.47 5.23 -5.98
N SER A 160 -6.68 5.69 -6.35
CA SER A 160 -7.10 7.07 -6.07
C SER A 160 -7.19 7.37 -4.57
N ALA A 161 -7.68 6.43 -3.77
CA ALA A 161 -7.79 6.58 -2.31
C ALA A 161 -6.40 6.63 -1.66
N ILE A 162 -5.49 5.74 -2.06
CA ILE A 162 -4.10 5.74 -1.61
C ILE A 162 -3.41 7.07 -1.98
N SER A 163 -3.61 7.56 -3.21
CA SER A 163 -3.09 8.86 -3.66
C SER A 163 -3.54 10.02 -2.77
N ILE A 164 -4.83 10.07 -2.43
CA ILE A 164 -5.37 11.08 -1.50
C ILE A 164 -4.70 10.99 -0.12
N MET A 165 -4.55 9.78 0.41
CA MET A 165 -3.92 9.58 1.73
C MET A 165 -2.47 10.06 1.73
N ILE A 166 -1.74 9.81 0.65
CA ILE A 166 -0.38 10.31 0.48
C ILE A 166 -0.36 11.83 0.39
N TRP A 167 -1.22 12.46 -0.41
CA TRP A 167 -1.22 13.92 -0.56
C TRP A 167 -1.54 14.65 0.73
N LYS A 168 -2.45 14.11 1.55
CA LYS A 168 -2.77 14.65 2.88
C LYS A 168 -1.56 14.69 3.83
N MET A 169 -0.54 13.86 3.61
CA MET A 169 0.70 13.91 4.40
C MET A 169 1.63 15.05 3.97
N TYR A 170 1.48 15.60 2.76
CA TYR A 170 2.40 16.60 2.21
C TYR A 170 1.80 18.00 2.12
N PHE A 171 0.48 18.12 1.93
CA PHE A 171 -0.17 19.40 1.67
C PHE A 171 -1.45 19.55 2.50
N GLN A 172 -1.79 20.80 2.82
CA GLN A 172 -3.12 21.19 3.28
C GLN A 172 -3.81 21.90 2.11
N LEU A 173 -4.48 21.14 1.24
CA LEU A 173 -5.24 21.72 0.12
C LEU A 173 -6.74 21.68 0.41
N VAL A 174 -7.47 22.50 -0.33
CA VAL A 174 -8.94 22.52 -0.31
C VAL A 174 -9.45 21.20 -0.89
N ARG A 175 -10.44 20.59 -0.21
CA ARG A 175 -11.03 19.27 -0.57
C ARG A 175 -11.34 19.11 -2.05
N LYS A 176 -11.83 20.16 -2.71
CA LYS A 176 -12.19 20.17 -4.14
C LYS A 176 -10.99 19.88 -5.05
N GLN A 177 -9.82 20.42 -4.73
CA GLN A 177 -8.61 20.25 -5.55
C GLN A 177 -8.12 18.79 -5.51
N TRP A 178 -8.11 18.15 -4.34
CA TRP A 178 -7.72 16.74 -4.23
C TRP A 178 -8.66 15.79 -4.95
N LEU A 179 -9.97 16.06 -4.94
CA LEU A 179 -10.95 15.15 -5.54
C LEU A 179 -10.83 15.08 -7.07
N ILE A 180 -10.59 16.21 -7.74
CA ILE A 180 -10.42 16.24 -9.20
C ILE A 180 -9.21 15.42 -9.62
N TRP A 181 -8.07 15.64 -8.95
CA TRP A 181 -6.84 14.90 -9.24
C TRP A 181 -6.94 13.42 -8.87
N ALA A 182 -7.64 13.09 -7.78
CA ALA A 182 -7.89 11.70 -7.41
C ALA A 182 -8.77 10.99 -8.45
N PHE A 183 -9.82 11.66 -8.94
CA PHE A 183 -10.67 11.13 -10.02
C PHE A 183 -9.85 10.89 -11.29
N LEU A 184 -9.00 11.84 -11.68
CA LEU A 184 -8.13 11.70 -12.84
C LEU A 184 -7.14 10.53 -12.70
N ILE A 185 -6.50 10.38 -11.52
CA ILE A 185 -5.64 9.22 -11.26
C ILE A 185 -6.45 7.92 -11.30
N GLY A 186 -7.61 7.88 -10.64
CA GLY A 186 -8.47 6.70 -10.64
C GLY A 186 -8.85 6.27 -12.06
N PHE A 187 -9.30 7.22 -12.88
CA PHE A 187 -9.65 6.99 -14.28
C PHE A 187 -8.45 6.47 -15.10
N LEU A 188 -7.29 7.13 -15.02
CA LEU A 188 -6.08 6.67 -15.69
C LEU A 188 -5.67 5.28 -15.24
N MET A 189 -5.78 4.96 -13.95
CA MET A 189 -5.46 3.64 -13.45
C MET A 189 -6.44 2.58 -13.93
N ILE A 190 -7.73 2.87 -14.08
CA ILE A 190 -8.70 1.93 -14.68
C ILE A 190 -8.27 1.57 -16.10
N GLU A 191 -7.97 2.58 -16.93
CA GLU A 191 -7.52 2.38 -18.30
C GLU A 191 -6.20 1.60 -18.37
N LEU A 192 -5.23 1.94 -17.52
CA LEU A 192 -3.95 1.23 -17.46
C LEU A 192 -4.13 -0.23 -17.02
N ILE A 193 -4.98 -0.50 -16.03
CA ILE A 193 -5.30 -1.87 -15.59
C ILE A 193 -5.97 -2.65 -16.73
N TRP A 194 -6.88 -2.01 -17.47
CA TRP A 194 -7.54 -2.58 -18.63
C TRP A 194 -6.55 -2.97 -19.72
N VAL A 195 -5.65 -2.05 -20.11
CA VAL A 195 -4.62 -2.32 -21.13
C VAL A 195 -3.65 -3.42 -20.67
N MET A 196 -3.19 -3.37 -19.42
CA MET A 196 -2.25 -4.35 -18.88
C MET A 196 -2.81 -5.77 -18.79
N HIS A 197 -4.14 -5.92 -18.74
CA HIS A 197 -4.80 -7.23 -18.75
C HIS A 197 -4.63 -7.99 -20.06
N PHE A 198 -4.51 -7.28 -21.19
CA PHE A 198 -4.30 -7.89 -22.49
C PHE A 198 -2.83 -8.25 -22.77
N LEU A 199 -1.91 -7.82 -21.90
CA LEU A 199 -0.50 -8.12 -22.06
C LEU A 199 -0.18 -9.51 -21.46
N PRO A 200 0.70 -10.32 -22.09
CA PRO A 200 1.05 -11.66 -21.61
C PRO A 200 2.06 -11.60 -20.44
N PHE A 201 1.64 -10.95 -19.35
CA PHE A 201 2.44 -10.76 -18.15
C PHE A 201 1.84 -11.52 -16.96
N GLY A 202 2.70 -12.11 -16.13
CA GLY A 202 2.28 -12.70 -14.86
C GLY A 202 1.74 -11.64 -13.89
N TYR A 203 0.80 -12.02 -13.03
CA TYR A 203 0.08 -11.09 -12.13
C TYR A 203 1.00 -10.24 -11.22
N LEU A 204 2.10 -10.79 -10.70
CA LEU A 204 3.08 -10.03 -9.92
C LEU A 204 3.81 -8.98 -10.76
N VAL A 205 4.15 -9.33 -12.01
CA VAL A 205 4.85 -8.43 -12.94
C VAL A 205 3.92 -7.30 -13.37
N SER A 206 2.68 -7.62 -13.73
CA SER A 206 1.65 -6.63 -14.06
C SER A 206 1.41 -5.68 -12.90
N GLY A 207 1.28 -6.21 -11.69
CA GLY A 207 1.11 -5.41 -10.49
C GLY A 207 2.30 -4.49 -10.21
N PHE A 208 3.53 -4.97 -10.40
CA PHE A 208 4.73 -4.17 -10.24
C PHE A 208 4.79 -2.99 -11.21
N PHE A 209 4.55 -3.23 -12.51
CA PHE A 209 4.57 -2.15 -13.51
C PHE A 209 3.47 -1.12 -13.29
N LEU A 210 2.26 -1.55 -12.94
CA LEU A 210 1.16 -0.62 -12.65
C LEU A 210 1.44 0.23 -11.42
N THR A 211 1.97 -0.37 -10.35
CA THR A 211 2.38 0.41 -9.17
C THR A 211 3.51 1.37 -9.50
N TRP A 212 4.45 0.99 -10.37
CA TRP A 212 5.49 1.90 -10.84
C TRP A 212 4.88 3.10 -11.59
N LEU A 213 4.06 2.85 -12.61
CA LEU A 213 3.41 3.90 -13.40
C LEU A 213 2.57 4.82 -12.50
N TRP A 214 1.77 4.24 -11.61
CA TRP A 214 1.02 4.98 -10.60
C TRP A 214 1.94 5.84 -9.72
N TYR A 215 3.08 5.30 -9.26
CA TYR A 215 4.02 6.05 -8.44
C TYR A 215 4.61 7.25 -9.19
N ILE A 216 4.89 7.12 -10.49
CA ILE A 216 5.31 8.26 -11.33
C ILE A 216 4.19 9.32 -11.41
N LEU A 217 2.95 8.91 -11.70
CA LEU A 217 1.79 9.82 -11.72
C LEU A 217 1.60 10.53 -10.37
N GLN A 218 1.79 9.80 -9.28
CA GLN A 218 1.73 10.31 -7.92
C GLN A 218 2.81 11.36 -7.64
N LEU A 219 4.04 11.15 -8.12
CA LEU A 219 5.13 12.12 -8.02
C LEU A 219 4.86 13.38 -8.85
N LEU A 220 4.39 13.24 -10.09
CA LEU A 220 4.06 14.37 -10.96
C LEU A 220 2.96 15.24 -10.33
N THR A 221 1.91 14.60 -9.81
CA THR A 221 0.82 15.32 -9.12
C THR A 221 1.32 16.01 -7.85
N ARG A 222 2.20 15.36 -7.10
CA ARG A 222 2.86 15.98 -5.94
C ARG A 222 3.70 17.19 -6.32
N PHE A 223 4.41 17.16 -7.45
CA PHE A 223 5.18 18.32 -7.92
C PHE A 223 4.25 19.44 -8.40
N HIS A 224 3.13 19.11 -9.03
CA HIS A 224 2.12 20.09 -9.41
C HIS A 224 1.56 20.86 -8.20
N PHE A 225 1.33 20.18 -7.06
CA PHE A 225 0.89 20.83 -5.82
C PHE A 225 1.99 21.59 -5.06
N SER A 226 3.26 21.44 -5.46
CA SER A 226 4.35 22.19 -4.85
C SER A 226 4.30 23.67 -5.25
N PRO A 227 4.70 24.62 -4.39
CA PRO A 227 4.73 26.05 -4.73
C PRO A 227 5.57 26.36 -5.99
N ASN A 228 6.63 25.58 -6.22
CA ASN A 228 7.50 25.75 -7.38
C ASN A 228 6.97 25.05 -8.65
N GLY A 229 5.84 24.35 -8.54
CA GLY A 229 5.28 23.52 -9.59
C GLY A 229 6.26 22.46 -10.12
N VAL A 230 6.07 22.11 -11.38
CA VAL A 230 6.83 21.09 -12.08
C VAL A 230 8.07 21.71 -12.76
N ILE A 231 9.26 21.49 -12.18
CA ILE A 231 10.51 21.98 -12.75
C ILE A 231 11.01 20.98 -13.81
N TRP A 232 10.47 21.08 -15.02
CA TRP A 232 10.72 20.14 -16.12
C TRP A 232 12.20 19.87 -16.42
N LYS A 233 13.07 20.90 -16.36
CA LYS A 233 14.52 20.75 -16.60
C LYS A 233 15.18 19.72 -15.68
N LYS A 234 14.72 19.58 -14.43
CA LYS A 234 15.25 18.60 -13.47
C LYS A 234 14.57 17.25 -13.59
N GLN A 235 13.30 17.25 -14.00
CA GLN A 235 12.48 16.04 -14.03
C GLN A 235 12.64 15.24 -15.32
N ILE A 236 13.05 15.85 -16.43
CA ILE A 236 13.23 15.15 -17.70
C ILE A 236 14.27 14.02 -17.60
N TRP A 237 15.36 14.24 -16.87
CA TRP A 237 16.37 13.22 -16.60
C TRP A 237 15.82 12.10 -15.72
N PHE A 238 15.06 12.45 -14.68
CA PHE A 238 14.40 11.46 -13.83
C PHE A 238 13.41 10.59 -14.63
N LEU A 239 12.56 11.21 -15.46
CA LEU A 239 11.60 10.50 -16.31
C LEU A 239 12.31 9.67 -17.38
N GLY A 240 13.36 10.20 -18.00
CA GLY A 240 14.18 9.49 -18.99
C GLY A 240 14.82 8.23 -18.40
N ILE A 241 15.47 8.33 -17.24
CA ILE A 241 16.06 7.17 -16.55
C ILE A 241 14.98 6.15 -16.18
N ASN A 242 13.84 6.60 -15.64
CA ASN A 242 12.73 5.69 -15.29
C ASN A 242 12.19 4.98 -16.54
N THR A 243 12.05 5.69 -17.66
CA THR A 243 11.56 5.13 -18.92
C THR A 243 12.53 4.07 -19.45
N ILE A 244 13.83 4.37 -19.46
CA ILE A 244 14.86 3.41 -19.88
C ILE A 244 14.86 2.18 -18.97
N MET A 245 14.80 2.37 -17.64
CA MET A 245 14.73 1.25 -16.70
C MET A 245 13.47 0.40 -16.90
N PHE A 246 12.32 1.04 -17.16
CA PHE A 246 11.05 0.36 -17.42
C PHE A 246 11.15 -0.51 -18.69
N ILE A 247 11.72 0.03 -19.78
CA ILE A 247 11.95 -0.70 -21.03
C ILE A 247 12.92 -1.87 -20.81
N ILE A 248 14.04 -1.65 -20.13
CA ILE A 248 15.02 -2.70 -19.84
C ILE A 248 14.37 -3.84 -19.04
N LEU A 249 13.55 -3.52 -18.04
CA LEU A 249 12.84 -4.55 -17.27
C LEU A 249 11.89 -5.36 -18.13
N ILE A 250 11.09 -4.71 -18.99
CA ILE A 250 10.20 -5.42 -19.92
C ILE A 250 10.97 -6.33 -20.86
N LEU A 251 12.06 -5.85 -21.47
CA LEU A 251 12.79 -6.60 -22.50
C LEU A 251 13.62 -7.75 -21.93
N PHE A 252 14.23 -7.59 -20.76
CA PHE A 252 15.22 -8.53 -20.25
C PHE A 252 14.74 -9.42 -19.09
N PHE A 253 13.78 -8.96 -18.29
CA PHE A 253 13.38 -9.67 -17.06
C PHE A 253 11.99 -10.30 -17.14
N VAL A 254 11.12 -9.76 -17.99
CA VAL A 254 9.78 -10.30 -18.15
C VAL A 254 9.82 -11.43 -19.15
N ARG A 255 9.70 -12.67 -18.66
CA ARG A 255 9.34 -13.79 -19.52
C ARG A 255 7.86 -13.64 -19.86
N TRP A 256 7.58 -13.46 -21.15
CA TRP A 256 6.24 -13.50 -21.71
C TRP A 256 5.60 -14.85 -21.35
N VAL A 257 4.42 -14.81 -20.73
CA VAL A 257 3.64 -16.00 -20.34
C VAL A 257 2.57 -16.27 -21.38
#